data_AF-A0A7G5ZN39-F1
#
_entry.id   AF-A0A7G5ZN39-F1
#
_cell.length_a   1.000
_cell.length_b   1.000
_cell.length_c   1.000
_cell.angle_alpha   90.00
_cell.angle_beta   90.00
_cell.angle_gamma   90.00
#
_symmetry.space_group_name_H-M   'P 1'
#
loop_
_entity.id
_entity.type
_entity.pdbx_description
1 polymer ?
#
loop_
_entity_poly.entity_id
_entity_poly.type
_entity_poly.pdbx_seq_one_letter_code
_entity_poly.pdbx_strand_id
1 'polypeptide(L)' 'MQWVLFDRVGRIVDISTSERIFTVLQRRAIAVRHRECLTPGRYVPAAWCEIHHVAEHARGGPTRTDNRGSY' A
#
# COMPACT_ATOMS: atom_id res chain seq x y z
N MET A 1 -9.69 3.60 -11.87
CA MET A 1 -10.86 3.10 -11.10
C MET A 1 -10.35 2.40 -9.85
N GLN A 2 -11.08 2.43 -8.73
CA GLN A 2 -10.66 1.81 -7.46
C GLN A 2 -11.56 0.62 -7.10
N TRP A 3 -10.95 -0.48 -6.67
CA TRP A 3 -11.64 -1.68 -6.19
C TRP A 3 -11.41 -1.87 -4.69
N VAL A 4 -12.42 -2.41 -4.01
CA VAL A 4 -12.38 -2.73 -2.58
C VAL A 4 -12.78 -4.20 -2.43
N LEU A 5 -11.93 -4.98 -1.77
CA LEU A 5 -12.19 -6.38 -1.47
C LEU A 5 -12.74 -6.50 -0.05
N PHE A 6 -13.80 -7.29 0.10
CA PHE A 6 -14.42 -7.59 1.38
C PHE A 6 -14.19 -9.05 1.78
N ASP A 7 -14.09 -9.31 3.09
CA ASP A 7 -14.16 -10.67 3.62
C ASP A 7 -15.61 -11.18 3.70
N ARG A 8 -15.79 -12.42 4.17
CA ARG A 8 -17.10 -13.08 4.28
C ARG A 8 -18.06 -12.42 5.27
N VAL A 9 -17.56 -11.55 6.14
CA VAL A 9 -18.33 -10.84 7.17
C VAL A 9 -18.40 -9.33 6.89
N GLY A 10 -17.99 -8.91 5.68
CA GLY A 10 -18.14 -7.54 5.19
C GLY A 10 -17.03 -6.57 5.60
N ARG A 11 -15.90 -7.03 6.15
CA ARG A 11 -14.75 -6.15 6.45
C ARG A 11 -13.93 -5.90 5.21
N ILE A 12 -13.42 -4.67 5.06
CA ILE A 12 -12.47 -4.31 4.01
C ILE A 12 -11.13 -4.99 4.30
N VAL A 13 -10.62 -5.76 3.33
CA VAL A 13 -9.33 -6.47 3.45
C VAL A 13 -8.28 -6.01 2.45
N ASP A 14 -8.69 -5.39 1.33
CA ASP A 14 -7.75 -4.78 0.38
C ASP A 14 -8.40 -3.63 -0.41
N ILE A 15 -7.56 -2.69 -0.84
CA ILE A 15 -7.91 -1.59 -1.73
C ILE A 15 -6.92 -1.59 -2.89
N SER A 16 -7.42 -1.61 -4.12
CA SER A 16 -6.60 -1.74 -5.33
C SER A 16 -7.00 -0.77 -6.44
N THR A 17 -6.08 -0.53 -7.37
CA THR A 17 -6.31 0.33 -8.55
C THR A 17 -5.49 -0.18 -9.74
N SER A 18 -5.97 0.12 -10.95
CA SER A 18 -5.23 -0.06 -12.21
C SER A 18 -4.09 0.96 -12.36
N GLU A 19 -4.21 2.10 -11.69
CA GLU A 19 -3.23 3.17 -11.79
C GLU A 19 -1.90 2.79 -11.16
N ARG A 20 -0.80 3.30 -11.71
CA ARG A 20 0.54 3.08 -11.13
C ARG A 20 0.66 3.70 -9.74
N ILE A 21 0.10 4.89 -9.53
CA ILE A 21 0.32 5.64 -8.30
C ILE A 21 -0.69 5.21 -7.25
N PHE A 22 -0.21 4.85 -6.06
CA PHE A 22 -1.07 4.59 -4.91
C PHE A 22 -2.03 5.77 -4.67
N THR A 23 -3.30 5.48 -4.44
CA THR A 23 -4.28 6.52 -4.11
C THR A 23 -4.10 7.04 -2.68
N VAL A 24 -4.74 8.16 -2.35
CA VAL A 24 -4.72 8.72 -0.97
C VAL A 24 -5.26 7.70 0.04
N LEU A 25 -6.33 6.97 -0.30
CA LEU A 25 -6.91 5.95 0.59
C LEU A 25 -5.96 4.76 0.80
N GLN A 26 -5.30 4.31 -0.26
CA GLN A 26 -4.27 3.28 -0.14
C GLN A 26 -3.12 3.76 0.75
N ARG A 27 -2.57 4.97 0.53
CA ARG A 27 -1.51 5.52 1.38
C ARG A 27 -1.89 5.57 2.86
N ARG A 28 -3.12 5.98 3.18
CA ARG A 28 -3.63 5.99 4.56
C ARG A 28 -3.72 4.59 5.15
N ALA A 29 -4.30 3.63 4.41
CA ALA A 29 -4.39 2.24 4.87
C ALA A 29 -3.00 1.64 5.15
N ILE A 30 -2.03 1.97 4.30
CA ILE A 30 -0.63 1.55 4.44
C ILE A 30 0.00 2.13 5.71
N ALA A 31 -0.15 3.43 5.94
CA ALA A 31 0.42 4.10 7.12
C ALA A 31 -0.24 3.68 8.45
N VAL A 32 -1.53 3.30 8.42
CA VAL A 32 -2.19 2.72 9.61
C VAL A 32 -1.63 1.33 9.91
N ARG A 33 -1.35 0.52 8.88
CA ARG A 33 -0.77 -0.82 9.04
C ARG A 33 0.72 -0.78 9.40
N HIS A 34 1.48 0.16 8.85
CA HIS A 34 2.89 0.38 9.13
C HIS A 34 3.08 1.79 9.67
N ARG A 35 3.31 1.89 10.97
CA ARG A 35 3.46 3.19 11.65
C ARG A 35 4.79 3.88 11.30
N GLU A 36 5.78 3.09 10.92
CA GLU A 36 7.15 3.51 10.62
C GLU A 36 7.58 2.99 9.25
N CYS A 37 8.68 3.53 8.73
CA CYS A 37 9.36 3.04 7.54
C CYS A 37 9.57 1.52 7.60
N LEU A 38 9.47 0.83 6.46
CA LEU A 38 9.77 -0.59 6.38
C LEU A 38 11.27 -0.88 6.25
N THR A 39 12.07 0.13 5.88
CA THR A 39 13.53 0.01 5.81
C THR A 39 14.12 -0.30 7.19
N PRO A 40 14.88 -1.41 7.32
CA PRO A 40 15.51 -1.78 8.60
C PRO A 40 16.37 -0.65 9.18
N GLY A 41 16.25 -0.43 10.49
CA GLY A 41 17.03 0.57 11.21
C GLY A 41 16.56 2.02 11.04
N ARG A 42 15.38 2.25 10.43
CA ARG A 42 14.83 3.58 10.21
C ARG A 42 13.54 3.80 11.02
N TYR A 43 13.62 4.67 12.03
CA TYR A 43 12.50 4.95 12.96
C TYR A 43 11.73 6.23 12.60
N VAL A 44 11.57 6.51 11.31
CA VAL A 44 10.79 7.68 10.84
C VAL A 44 9.33 7.27 10.58
N PRO A 45 8.36 8.18 10.76
CA PRO A 45 6.97 7.90 10.46
C PRO A 45 6.78 7.44 9.02
N ALA A 46 5.96 6.40 8.78
CA ALA A 46 5.70 5.89 7.43
C ALA A 46 5.13 6.94 6.47
N ALA A 47 4.48 7.97 7.00
CA ALA A 47 3.96 9.10 6.23
C ALA A 47 5.07 9.96 5.58
N TRP A 48 6.32 9.85 6.04
CA TRP A 48 7.47 10.57 5.49
C TRP A 48 8.28 9.72 4.50
N CYS A 49 7.94 8.45 4.36
CA CYS A 49 8.61 7.54 3.47
C CYS A 49 7.92 7.48 2.12
N GLU A 50 8.70 7.14 1.10
CA GLU A 50 8.13 6.83 -0.20
C GLU A 50 7.50 5.44 -0.16
N ILE A 51 6.46 5.24 -0.96
CA ILE A 51 5.79 3.95 -1.09
C ILE A 51 6.04 3.44 -2.50
N HIS A 52 6.59 2.24 -2.57
CA HIS A 52 7.01 1.59 -3.81
C HIS A 52 6.32 0.24 -3.93
N HIS A 53 6.21 -0.30 -5.15
CA HIS A 53 5.74 -1.68 -5.31
C HIS A 53 6.85 -2.67 -4.96
N VAL A 54 6.52 -3.79 -4.32
CA VAL A 54 7.47 -4.90 -4.10
C VAL A 54 7.66 -5.66 -5.41
N ALA A 55 6.55 -6.07 -6.02
CA ALA A 55 6.50 -6.51 -7.40
C ALA A 55 6.33 -5.28 -8.29
N GLU A 56 7.36 -4.95 -9.09
CA GLU A 56 7.39 -3.76 -9.94
C GLU A 56 6.14 -3.63 -10.81
N HIS A 57 5.51 -2.45 -10.78
CA HIS A 57 4.34 -2.18 -11.62
C HIS A 57 4.63 -2.33 -13.12
N ALA A 58 5.84 -1.95 -13.56
CA ALA A 58 6.28 -2.10 -14.94
C ALA A 58 6.30 -3.57 -15.42
N ARG A 59 6.38 -4.53 -14.49
CA ARG A 59 6.32 -5.98 -14.76
C ARG A 59 4.93 -6.57 -14.49
N GLY A 60 3.90 -5.73 -14.44
CA GLY A 60 2.53 -6.15 -14.16
C GLY A 60 2.19 -6.27 -12.67
N GLY A 61 3.04 -5.76 -11.78
CA GLY A 61 2.76 -5.71 -10.34
C GLY A 61 1.52 -4.88 -10.02
N PRO A 62 0.55 -5.41 -9.25
CA PRO A 62 -0.70 -4.70 -8.99
C PRO A 62 -0.48 -3.58 -7.96
N THR A 63 -1.20 -2.45 -8.13
CA THR A 63 -1.21 -1.38 -7.13
C THR A 63 -2.23 -1.72 -6.04
N ARG A 64 -1.80 -2.54 -5.08
CA ARG A 64 -2.59 -3.05 -3.96
C ARG A 64 -1.98 -2.65 -2.63
N THR A 65 -2.80 -2.62 -1.58
CA THR A 65 -2.26 -2.31 -0.26
C THR A 65 -1.36 -3.40 0.29
N ASP A 66 -1.30 -4.61 -0.26
CA ASP A 66 -0.35 -5.67 0.12
C ASP A 66 0.96 -5.63 -0.66
N ASN A 67 0.95 -5.25 -1.94
CA ASN A 67 2.12 -5.11 -2.81
C ASN A 67 2.83 -3.76 -2.62
N ARG A 68 3.31 -3.51 -1.40
CA ARG A 68 3.98 -2.26 -1.02
C ARG A 68 5.28 -2.50 -0.26
N GLY A 69 6.30 -1.75 -0.62
CA GLY A 69 7.49 -1.46 0.18
C GLY A 69 7.47 0.01 0.57
N SER A 70 8.24 0.37 1.60
CA SER A 70 8.40 1.76 1.98
C SER A 70 9.84 2.02 2.38
N TYR A 71 10.47 3.01 1.75
CA TYR A 71 11.87 3.36 1.93
C TYR A 71 12.05 4.83 2.34
#